data_AF-A0L7K6-F1
#
_entry.id   AF-A0L7K6-F1
#
_cell.length_a   1.000
_cell.length_b   1.000
_cell.length_c   1.000
_cell.angle_alpha   90.00
_cell.angle_beta   90.00
_cell.angle_gamma   90.00
#
_symmetry.space_group_name_H-M   'P 1'
#
loop_
_entity.id
_entity.type
_entity.pdbx_description
1 polymer ?
#
loop_
_entity_poly.entity_id
_entity_poly.type
_entity_poly.pdbx_seq_one_letter_code
_entity_poly.pdbx_strand_id
1 'polypeptide(L)'
;MVQATLRLESQWPASPAFGWALAPLEVSVLLSDDEAVQALNAQYRGKDKPTNILSFAMEEEADDAMPMPIMAGEPRLLGDLILAYQTVQREAAEQDKPFDQHLTHLLVHGTLHLLGYDHERSEDEAQQQEAREIAILAQLGLPNPYL
;
A
#
# COMPACT_ATOMS: atom_id res chain seq x y z
N MET A 1 -13.99 5.06 -12.08
CA MET A 1 -13.80 4.34 -10.80
C MET A 1 -13.71 2.86 -11.09
N VAL A 2 -12.63 2.20 -10.67
CA VAL A 2 -12.44 0.75 -10.75
C VAL A 2 -12.04 0.26 -9.37
N GLN A 3 -12.73 -0.74 -8.84
CA GLN A 3 -12.40 -1.38 -7.57
C GLN A 3 -12.01 -2.83 -7.81
N ALA A 4 -10.94 -3.27 -7.15
CA ALA A 4 -10.50 -4.65 -7.14
C ALA A 4 -10.22 -5.09 -5.70
N THR A 5 -10.44 -6.36 -5.42
CA THR A 5 -10.06 -6.98 -4.15
C THR A 5 -9.02 -8.05 -4.45
N LEU A 6 -7.82 -7.89 -3.89
CA LEU A 6 -6.69 -8.78 -4.11
C LEU A 6 -6.57 -9.73 -2.92
N ARG A 7 -6.68 -11.03 -3.17
CA ARG A 7 -6.36 -12.06 -2.18
C ARG A 7 -4.91 -12.52 -2.35
N LEU A 8 -4.11 -12.34 -1.30
CA LEU A 8 -2.72 -12.76 -1.27
C LEU A 8 -2.59 -14.05 -0.47
N GLU A 9 -2.04 -15.07 -1.10
CA GLU A 9 -1.59 -16.28 -0.40
C GLU A 9 -0.22 -16.02 0.20
N SER A 10 -0.07 -16.25 1.51
CA SER A 10 1.23 -16.14 2.15
C SER A 10 1.94 -17.49 2.21
N GLN A 11 3.24 -17.49 1.87
CA GLN A 11 4.12 -18.64 2.08
C GLN A 11 4.94 -18.55 3.39
N TRP A 12 4.81 -17.44 4.14
CA TRP A 12 5.50 -17.27 5.41
C TRP A 12 4.75 -17.94 6.57
N PRO A 13 5.39 -18.10 7.76
CA PRO A 13 4.71 -18.61 8.94
C PRO A 13 3.99 -17.52 9.77
N ALA A 14 4.43 -16.26 9.72
CA ALA A 14 3.84 -15.10 10.42
C ALA A 14 4.30 -13.75 9.79
N SER A 15 3.60 -12.65 10.09
CA SER A 15 4.03 -11.27 9.74
C SER A 15 5.08 -10.82 10.74
N PRO A 16 6.17 -10.20 10.27
CA PRO A 16 7.17 -9.61 11.15
C PRO A 16 6.62 -8.41 11.94
N ALA A 17 5.68 -7.63 11.40
CA ALA A 17 5.13 -6.44 12.06
C ALA A 17 4.07 -6.79 13.10
N PHE A 18 3.19 -7.76 12.81
CA PHE A 18 2.00 -8.02 13.63
C PHE A 18 1.96 -9.39 14.32
N GLY A 19 2.89 -10.30 14.02
CA GLY A 19 3.00 -11.61 14.68
C GLY A 19 1.82 -12.58 14.47
N TRP A 20 0.86 -12.27 13.58
CA TRP A 20 -0.31 -13.11 13.25
C TRP A 20 0.05 -14.52 12.73
N ALA A 21 -0.87 -15.47 12.92
CA ALA A 21 -0.90 -16.69 12.11
C ALA A 21 -1.53 -16.37 10.75
N LEU A 22 -0.98 -16.90 9.66
CA LEU A 22 -1.39 -16.50 8.32
C LEU A 22 -2.70 -17.16 7.88
N ALA A 23 -3.73 -16.33 7.77
CA ALA A 23 -4.84 -16.52 6.85
C ALA A 23 -4.48 -15.89 5.49
N PRO A 24 -5.25 -16.18 4.42
CA PRO A 24 -5.17 -15.37 3.20
C PRO A 24 -5.33 -13.90 3.54
N LEU A 25 -4.63 -13.01 2.83
CA LEU A 25 -4.72 -11.57 3.07
C LEU A 25 -5.61 -10.96 2.02
N GLU A 26 -6.35 -9.91 2.37
CA GLU A 26 -7.21 -9.21 1.44
C GLU A 26 -6.93 -7.71 1.47
N VAL A 27 -6.63 -7.14 0.30
CA VAL A 27 -6.47 -5.70 0.09
C VAL A 27 -7.52 -5.24 -0.91
N SER A 28 -8.22 -4.16 -0.59
CA SER A 28 -9.10 -3.46 -1.52
C SER A 28 -8.31 -2.36 -2.22
N VAL A 29 -8.42 -2.28 -3.54
CA VAL A 29 -7.75 -1.27 -4.36
C VAL A 29 -8.83 -0.50 -5.12
N LEU A 30 -8.84 0.81 -4.97
CA LEU A 30 -9.74 1.71 -5.66
C LEU A 30 -8.94 2.68 -6.54
N LEU A 31 -9.14 2.59 -7.84
CA LEU A 31 -8.66 3.57 -8.79
C LEU A 31 -9.74 4.62 -9.04
N SER A 32 -9.53 5.81 -8.49
CA SER A 32 -10.45 6.95 -8.49
C SER A 32 -9.89 8.14 -9.27
N ASP A 33 -10.62 9.25 -9.27
CA ASP A 33 -10.17 10.53 -9.81
C ASP A 33 -9.48 11.42 -8.76
N ASP A 34 -8.74 12.43 -9.24
CA ASP A 34 -8.04 13.41 -8.40
C ASP A 34 -8.98 14.17 -7.45
N GLU A 35 -10.22 14.46 -7.85
CA GLU A 35 -11.19 15.20 -7.01
C GLU A 35 -11.56 14.39 -5.77
N ALA A 36 -11.91 13.11 -5.95
CA ALA A 36 -12.23 12.22 -4.85
C ALA A 36 -11.01 12.00 -3.93
N VAL A 37 -9.82 11.80 -4.49
CA VAL A 37 -8.61 11.55 -3.69
C VAL A 37 -8.16 12.82 -2.97
N GLN A 38 -8.29 13.99 -3.57
CA GLN A 38 -8.02 15.26 -2.91
C GLN A 38 -8.95 15.48 -1.71
N ALA A 39 -10.26 15.20 -1.86
CA ALA A 39 -11.20 15.30 -0.76
C ALA A 39 -10.82 14.38 0.41
N LEU A 40 -10.42 13.14 0.12
CA LEU A 40 -9.92 12.20 1.13
C LEU A 40 -8.60 12.69 1.76
N ASN A 41 -7.67 13.22 0.97
CA ASN A 41 -6.40 13.74 1.47
C ASN A 41 -6.61 14.94 2.40
N ALA A 42 -7.55 15.82 2.07
CA ALA A 42 -7.97 16.93 2.92
C ALA A 42 -8.59 16.42 4.23
N GLN A 43 -9.49 15.43 4.15
CA GLN A 43 -10.19 14.88 5.30
C GLN A 43 -9.27 14.12 6.26
N TYR A 44 -8.40 13.25 5.75
CA TYR A 44 -7.64 12.30 6.56
C TYR A 44 -6.19 12.73 6.83
N ARG A 45 -5.55 13.48 5.92
CA ARG A 45 -4.18 14.00 6.11
C ARG A 45 -4.13 15.51 6.33
N GLY A 46 -5.26 16.22 6.29
CA GLY A 46 -5.29 17.69 6.38
C GLY A 46 -4.63 18.39 5.19
N LYS A 47 -4.44 17.68 4.07
CA LYS A 47 -3.71 18.18 2.89
C LYS A 47 -4.69 18.33 1.72
N ASP A 48 -5.14 19.55 1.47
CA ASP A 48 -6.07 19.87 0.36
C ASP A 48 -5.34 19.99 -0.99
N LYS A 49 -4.86 18.84 -1.47
CA LYS A 49 -4.27 18.67 -2.81
C LYS A 49 -4.39 17.22 -3.27
N PRO A 50 -4.40 16.94 -4.58
CA PRO A 50 -4.29 15.57 -5.07
C PRO A 50 -3.00 14.90 -4.55
N THR A 51 -3.06 13.60 -4.34
CA THR A 51 -1.91 12.74 -4.04
C THR A 51 -2.07 11.43 -4.79
N ASN A 52 -0.97 10.77 -5.13
CA ASN A 52 -0.99 9.56 -5.96
C ASN A 52 -1.73 8.38 -5.31
N ILE A 53 -1.46 8.10 -4.03
CA ILE A 53 -2.06 7.01 -3.26
C ILE A 53 -2.33 7.43 -1.81
N LEU A 54 -3.40 6.89 -1.24
CA LEU A 54 -3.71 6.88 0.18
C LEU A 54 -3.89 5.44 0.65
N SER A 55 -3.29 5.10 1.79
CA SER A 55 -3.39 3.78 2.42
C SER A 55 -4.20 3.87 3.70
N PHE A 56 -5.24 3.06 3.82
CA PHE A 56 -6.11 2.99 5.00
C PHE A 56 -6.05 1.60 5.60
N ALA A 57 -5.26 1.43 6.66
CA ALA A 57 -5.11 0.15 7.35
C ALA A 57 -6.38 -0.23 8.12
N MET A 58 -6.72 -1.52 8.13
CA MET A 58 -7.77 -2.05 9.01
C MET A 58 -7.31 -2.17 10.47
N GLU A 59 -6.03 -2.47 10.66
CA GLU A 59 -5.38 -2.60 11.96
C GLU A 59 -4.16 -1.68 11.96
N GLU A 60 -4.10 -0.76 12.93
CA GLU A 60 -2.94 0.09 13.16
C GLU A 60 -2.08 -0.51 14.28
N GLU A 61 -0.78 -0.22 14.27
CA GLU A 61 0.09 -0.53 15.40
C GLU A 61 -0.44 0.14 16.66
N ALA A 62 -0.96 -0.65 17.59
CA ALA A 62 -1.28 -0.21 18.93
C ALA A 62 -0.55 -1.14 19.91
N ASP A 63 0.22 -0.54 20.83
CA ASP A 63 1.18 -1.21 21.72
C ASP A 63 0.61 -2.44 22.47
N ASP A 64 -0.71 -2.48 22.68
CA ASP A 64 -1.41 -3.52 23.42
C ASP A 64 -2.65 -4.10 22.69
N ALA A 65 -2.82 -3.81 21.40
CA ALA A 65 -3.95 -4.35 20.65
C ALA A 65 -3.70 -5.82 20.29
N MET A 66 -4.47 -6.72 20.90
CA MET A 66 -4.60 -8.07 20.37
C MET A 66 -5.14 -7.98 18.93
N PRO A 67 -4.56 -8.72 17.98
CA PRO A 67 -5.05 -8.72 16.61
C PRO A 67 -6.54 -9.10 16.59
N MET A 68 -7.31 -8.42 15.75
CA MET A 68 -8.74 -8.69 15.65
C MET A 68 -8.95 -10.19 15.32
N PRO A 69 -9.85 -10.89 16.03
CA PRO A 69 -10.09 -12.29 15.74
C PRO A 69 -10.71 -12.42 14.35
N ILE A 70 -10.09 -13.23 13.51
CA ILE A 70 -10.62 -13.59 12.20
C ILE A 70 -11.33 -14.93 12.29
N MET A 71 -12.43 -15.07 11.54
CA MET A 71 -13.12 -16.36 11.45
C MET A 71 -12.25 -17.37 10.69
N ALA A 72 -12.29 -18.64 11.10
CA ALA A 72 -11.52 -19.69 10.45
C ALA A 72 -11.90 -19.81 8.97
N GLY A 73 -10.90 -19.67 8.09
CA GLY A 73 -11.09 -19.71 6.63
C GLY A 73 -11.39 -18.37 5.97
N GLU A 74 -11.68 -17.32 6.74
CA GLU A 74 -11.83 -15.96 6.20
C GLU A 74 -10.45 -15.29 6.05
N PRO A 75 -10.26 -14.46 5.02
CA PRO A 75 -9.04 -13.70 4.88
C PRO A 75 -8.94 -12.64 5.98
N ARG A 76 -7.72 -12.25 6.33
CA ARG A 76 -7.50 -11.02 7.07
C ARG A 76 -7.54 -9.84 6.12
N LEU A 77 -8.37 -8.86 6.45
CA LEU A 77 -8.45 -7.59 5.73
C LEU A 77 -7.27 -6.72 6.14
N LEU A 78 -6.42 -6.35 5.19
CA LEU A 78 -5.28 -5.46 5.41
C LEU A 78 -5.71 -3.99 5.38
N GLY A 79 -6.61 -3.63 4.46
CA GLY A 79 -7.00 -2.24 4.26
C GLY A 79 -7.37 -1.90 2.83
N ASP A 80 -7.51 -0.60 2.63
CA ASP A 80 -7.85 0.01 1.34
C ASP A 80 -6.66 0.82 0.80
N LEU A 81 -6.38 0.66 -0.49
CA LEU A 81 -5.48 1.50 -1.27
C LEU A 81 -6.30 2.32 -2.26
N ILE A 82 -6.28 3.63 -2.12
CA ILE A 82 -7.04 4.53 -2.99
C ILE A 82 -6.07 5.36 -3.81
N LEU A 83 -6.10 5.19 -5.14
CA LEU A 83 -5.20 5.84 -6.08
C LEU A 83 -5.91 6.90 -6.93
N ALA A 84 -5.23 8.01 -7.16
CA ALA A 84 -5.70 9.10 -8.03
C ALA A 84 -5.19 8.88 -9.46
N TYR A 85 -6.02 8.34 -10.34
CA TYR A 85 -5.62 7.89 -11.68
C TYR A 85 -4.87 8.97 -12.48
N GLN A 86 -5.38 10.19 -12.50
CA GLN A 86 -4.78 11.28 -13.27
C GLN A 86 -3.43 11.69 -12.67
N THR A 87 -3.31 11.74 -11.35
CA THR A 87 -2.02 12.01 -10.67
C THR A 87 -1.00 10.92 -10.98
N VAL A 88 -1.35 9.64 -10.85
CA VAL A 88 -0.46 8.51 -11.19
C VAL A 88 -0.04 8.58 -12.67
N GLN A 89 -0.97 8.90 -13.58
CA GLN A 89 -0.66 9.04 -15.00
C GLN A 89 0.30 10.19 -15.29
N ARG A 90 0.10 11.35 -14.67
CA ARG A 90 1.01 12.50 -14.82
C ARG A 90 2.41 12.18 -14.28
N GLU A 91 2.49 11.63 -13.08
CA GLU A 91 3.77 11.26 -12.46
C GLU A 91 4.55 10.26 -13.33
N ALA A 92 3.88 9.24 -13.85
CA ALA A 92 4.51 8.28 -14.75
C ALA A 92 5.09 8.96 -16.00
N ALA A 93 4.34 9.89 -16.62
CA ALA A 93 4.80 10.64 -17.78
C ALA A 93 5.96 11.61 -17.44
N GLU A 94 5.88 12.31 -16.30
CA GLU A 94 6.92 13.24 -15.84
C GLU A 94 8.23 12.53 -15.50
N GLN A 95 8.15 11.28 -15.07
CA GLN A 95 9.30 10.44 -14.71
C GLN A 95 9.78 9.53 -15.86
N ASP A 96 9.18 9.63 -17.05
CA ASP A 96 9.45 8.75 -18.20
C ASP A 96 9.33 7.24 -17.86
N LYS A 97 8.33 6.91 -17.04
CA LYS A 97 8.03 5.55 -16.60
C LYS A 97 6.79 5.01 -17.30
N PRO A 98 6.76 3.71 -17.68
CA PRO A 98 5.51 3.07 -18.07
C PRO A 98 4.49 3.15 -16.94
N PHE A 99 3.25 3.51 -17.27
CA PHE A 99 2.17 3.73 -16.31
C PHE A 99 1.94 2.53 -15.39
N ASP A 100 1.93 1.34 -15.95
CA ASP A 100 1.79 0.06 -15.27
C ASP A 100 2.93 -0.22 -14.28
N GLN A 101 4.15 0.20 -14.59
CA GLN A 101 5.28 0.08 -13.65
C GLN A 101 5.14 1.05 -12.49
N HIS A 102 4.80 2.32 -12.76
CA HIS A 102 4.58 3.32 -11.72
C HIS A 102 3.40 2.95 -10.82
N LEU A 103 2.30 2.49 -11.42
CA LEU A 103 1.14 1.97 -10.69
C LEU A 103 1.52 0.79 -9.80
N THR A 104 2.30 -0.17 -10.32
CA THR A 104 2.72 -1.34 -9.53
C THR A 104 3.63 -0.93 -8.38
N HIS A 105 4.55 0.01 -8.59
CA HIS A 105 5.35 0.59 -7.51
C HIS A 105 4.48 1.18 -6.41
N LEU A 106 3.50 2.02 -6.76
CA LEU A 106 2.58 2.60 -5.77
C LEU A 106 1.73 1.55 -5.05
N LEU A 107 1.31 0.48 -5.71
CA LEU A 107 0.60 -0.63 -5.06
C LEU A 107 1.48 -1.37 -4.06
N VAL A 108 2.76 -1.62 -4.39
CA VAL A 108 3.72 -2.21 -3.46
C VAL A 108 3.96 -1.29 -2.26
N HIS A 109 4.24 -0.02 -2.53
CA HIS A 109 4.41 1.03 -1.51
C HIS A 109 3.21 1.12 -0.57
N GLY A 110 2.00 1.23 -1.13
CA GLY A 110 0.77 1.27 -0.37
C GLY A 110 0.54 0.02 0.48
N THR A 111 0.80 -1.16 -0.09
CA THR A 111 0.69 -2.45 0.64
C THR A 111 1.67 -2.53 1.79
N LEU A 112 2.89 -1.99 1.65
CA LEU A 112 3.85 -1.93 2.75
C LEU A 112 3.35 -1.03 3.89
N HIS A 113 2.70 0.09 3.59
CA HIS A 113 2.02 0.89 4.62
C HIS A 113 0.91 0.10 5.34
N LEU A 114 0.09 -0.67 4.63
CA LEU A 114 -0.91 -1.55 5.26
C LEU A 114 -0.27 -2.66 6.11
N LEU A 115 1.00 -2.98 5.89
CA LEU A 115 1.78 -3.96 6.66
C LEU A 115 2.58 -3.33 7.82
N GLY A 116 2.43 -2.03 8.09
CA GLY A 116 3.08 -1.33 9.20
C GLY A 116 4.43 -0.68 8.87
N TYR A 117 4.87 -0.71 7.62
CA TYR A 117 6.05 0.06 7.21
C TYR A 117 5.68 1.55 7.10
N ASP A 118 6.53 2.43 7.62
CA ASP A 118 6.31 3.87 7.51
C ASP A 118 7.63 4.64 7.31
N HIS A 119 7.92 4.94 6.06
CA HIS A 119 9.09 5.73 5.66
C HIS A 119 9.07 7.19 6.16
N GLU A 120 7.95 7.72 6.68
CA GLU A 120 7.89 9.09 7.21
C GLU A 120 8.42 9.18 8.66
N ARG A 121 8.59 8.04 9.38
CA ARG A 121 9.01 8.01 10.80
C ARG A 121 10.50 8.28 11.02
N SER A 122 11.38 7.68 10.22
CA SER A 122 12.83 7.84 10.35
C SER A 122 13.57 7.51 9.06
N GLU A 123 14.81 7.99 8.94
CA GLU A 123 15.69 7.66 7.81
C GLU A 123 15.96 6.15 7.70
N ASP A 124 16.16 5.48 8.84
CA ASP A 124 16.39 4.03 8.88
C ASP A 124 15.15 3.25 8.39
N GLU A 125 13.95 3.71 8.72
CA GLU A 125 12.71 3.11 8.21
C GLU A 125 12.47 3.40 6.74
N ALA A 126 12.82 4.61 6.28
CA ALA A 126 12.76 4.95 4.88
C ALA A 126 13.64 4.02 4.03
N GLN A 127 14.90 3.80 4.46
CA GLN A 127 15.81 2.88 3.78
C GLN A 127 15.32 1.43 3.83
N GLN A 128 14.73 1.01 4.95
CA GLN A 128 14.13 -0.32 5.06
C GLN A 128 12.96 -0.51 4.10
N GLN A 129 12.04 0.45 4.04
CA GLN A 129 10.89 0.39 3.14
C GLN A 129 11.36 0.44 1.67
N GLU A 130 12.27 1.34 1.32
CA GLU A 130 12.84 1.46 -0.02
C GLU A 130 13.47 0.13 -0.49
N ALA A 131 14.29 -0.48 0.37
CA ALA A 131 14.92 -1.76 0.07
C ALA A 131 13.88 -2.88 -0.14
N ARG A 132 12.75 -2.84 0.58
CA ARG A 132 11.65 -3.80 0.41
C ARG A 132 10.89 -3.56 -0.90
N GLU A 133 10.60 -2.31 -1.24
CA GLU A 133 9.97 -1.94 -2.50
C GLU A 133 10.81 -2.44 -3.68
N ILE A 134 12.12 -2.17 -3.68
CA ILE A 134 13.05 -2.65 -4.71
C ILE A 134 13.05 -4.18 -4.79
N ALA A 135 13.15 -4.88 -3.65
CA ALA A 135 13.22 -6.33 -3.62
C ALA A 135 11.92 -7.01 -4.11
N ILE A 136 10.76 -6.41 -3.84
CA ILE A 136 9.46 -6.91 -4.32
C ILE A 136 9.31 -6.64 -5.81
N LEU A 137 9.62 -5.43 -6.27
CA LEU A 137 9.54 -5.08 -7.69
C LEU A 137 10.48 -5.95 -8.54
N ALA A 138 11.69 -6.23 -8.06
CA ALA A 138 12.62 -7.15 -8.73
C ALA A 138 12.04 -8.56 -8.88
N GLN A 139 11.30 -9.06 -7.88
CA GLN A 139 10.62 -10.38 -7.96
C GLN A 139 9.47 -10.37 -8.99
N LEU A 140 8.85 -9.20 -9.22
CA LEU A 140 7.84 -8.99 -10.26
C LEU A 140 8.46 -8.74 -11.64
N GLY A 141 9.79 -8.75 -11.78
CA GLY A 141 10.50 -8.45 -13.02
C GLY A 141 10.50 -6.96 -13.39
N LEU A 142 10.27 -6.09 -12.42
CA LEU A 142 10.23 -4.64 -12.58
C LEU A 142 11.54 -3.99 -12.12
N PRO A 143 11.93 -2.84 -12.73
CA PRO A 143 13.16 -2.14 -12.37
C PRO A 143 13.06 -1.52 -10.98
N ASN A 144 14.22 -1.12 -10.44
CA ASN A 144 14.28 -0.26 -9.26
C ASN A 144 13.58 1.09 -9.61
N PRO A 145 12.54 1.50 -8.86
CA PRO A 145 11.77 2.69 -9.18
C PRO A 145 12.51 4.00 -8.85
N TYR A 146 13.68 3.93 -8.21
CA TYR A 146 14.49 5.09 -7.81
C TYR A 146 15.69 5.35 -8.73
N LEU A 147 15.77 4.66 -9.88
CA LEU A 147 16.78 4.85 -10.92
C LEU A 147 16.27 5.69 -12.09
#